data_AF-A0A9J6H236-F1
#
_entry.id   AF-A0A9J6H236-F1
#
_cell.length_a   1.000
_cell.length_b   1.000
_cell.length_c   1.000
_cell.angle_alpha   90.00
_cell.angle_beta   90.00
_cell.angle_gamma   90.00
#
_symmetry.space_group_name_H-M   'P 1'
#
loop_
_entity.id
_entity.type
_entity.pdbx_description
1 polymer ?
#
loop_
_entity_poly.entity_id
_entity_poly.type
_entity_poly.pdbx_seq_one_letter_code
_entity_poly.pdbx_strand_id
1 'polypeptide(L)'
;MESLYVALLREIRLRGIHKATCVPHPKETGRGLFISDFPHLVKCVQNGLFSGTYDTPEDVDFEHIRTEHNEDKSAATLKVMPKITAAHMNLNNFERMKVNLAFPLFSLQVLQGLFYKSEIMKHGSDPAPTEAFVLLMWKLIQPMTANVPLEGLKPGSTQESHIKDVLEYLNQ
;
A
#
# COMPACT_ATOMS: atom_id res chain seq x y z
N MET A 1 -0.18 -27.53 -1.10
CA MET A 1 -0.81 -26.21 -1.35
C MET A 1 0.02 -25.16 -0.66
N GLU A 2 0.63 -24.27 -1.43
CA GLU A 2 1.34 -23.10 -0.91
C GLU A 2 0.29 -22.11 -0.37
N SER A 3 0.52 -21.56 0.83
CA SER A 3 -0.38 -20.54 1.39
C SER A 3 -0.27 -19.25 0.58
N LEU A 4 -1.35 -18.51 0.37
CA LEU A 4 -1.35 -17.24 -0.38
C LEU A 4 -0.37 -16.20 0.19
N TYR A 5 -0.18 -16.21 1.51
CA TYR A 5 0.83 -15.38 2.17
C TYR A 5 2.25 -15.73 1.70
N VAL A 6 2.51 -17.01 1.47
CA VAL A 6 3.80 -17.50 1.00
C VAL A 6 4.05 -17.10 -0.44
N ALA A 7 3.05 -17.26 -1.32
CA ALA A 7 3.12 -16.80 -2.70
C ALA A 7 3.39 -15.28 -2.76
N LEU A 8 2.70 -14.50 -1.93
CA LEU A 8 2.87 -13.05 -1.87
C LEU A 8 4.31 -12.67 -1.48
N LEU A 9 4.83 -13.25 -0.41
CA LEU A 9 6.19 -12.97 0.05
C LEU A 9 7.27 -13.43 -0.93
N ARG A 10 7.00 -14.50 -1.69
CA ARG A 10 7.88 -14.96 -2.75
C ARG A 10 7.95 -13.94 -3.88
N GLU A 11 6.82 -13.43 -4.36
CA GLU A 11 6.80 -12.42 -5.43
C GLU A 11 7.44 -11.10 -5.00
N ILE A 12 7.15 -10.64 -3.79
CA ILE A 12 7.81 -9.46 -3.19
C ILE A 12 9.35 -9.62 -3.18
N ARG A 13 9.84 -10.82 -2.86
CA ARG A 13 11.27 -11.13 -2.86
C ARG A 13 11.84 -11.19 -4.28
N LEU A 14 11.14 -11.83 -5.23
CA LEU A 14 11.58 -11.95 -6.62
C LEU A 14 11.73 -10.58 -7.28
N ARG A 15 10.80 -9.66 -6.99
CA ARG A 15 10.84 -8.27 -7.49
C ARG A 15 11.80 -7.36 -6.70
N GLY A 16 12.52 -7.89 -5.71
CA GLY A 16 13.51 -7.12 -4.92
C GLY A 16 12.92 -6.03 -4.03
N ILE A 17 11.60 -6.03 -3.81
CA ILE A 17 10.89 -4.96 -3.06
C ILE A 17 11.21 -5.05 -1.57
N HIS A 18 11.30 -6.26 -1.02
CA HIS A 18 11.64 -6.48 0.39
C HIS A 18 12.26 -7.86 0.63
N LYS A 19 13.06 -7.99 1.70
CA LYS A 19 13.65 -9.28 2.09
C LYS A 19 12.60 -10.13 2.82
N ALA A 20 12.18 -11.23 2.20
CA ALA A 20 11.39 -12.28 2.87
C ALA A 20 12.22 -13.56 3.05
N THR A 21 12.16 -14.14 4.25
CA THR A 21 12.89 -15.38 4.59
C THR A 21 11.92 -16.52 4.86
N CYS A 22 12.15 -17.66 4.20
CA CYS A 22 11.52 -18.92 4.52
C CYS A 22 12.50 -19.77 5.33
N VAL A 23 12.08 -20.18 6.53
CA VAL A 23 12.85 -21.10 7.37
C VAL A 23 12.07 -22.42 7.47
N PRO A 24 12.68 -23.58 7.14
CA PRO A 24 12.00 -24.86 7.31
C PRO A 24 11.66 -25.09 8.77
N HIS A 25 10.49 -25.68 9.03
CA HIS A 25 10.09 -26.01 10.39
C HIS A 25 11.06 -27.06 10.96
N PRO A 26 11.66 -26.83 12.14
CA PRO A 26 12.76 -27.65 12.65
C PRO A 26 12.38 -29.10 12.96
N LYS A 27 11.08 -29.42 13.06
CA LYS A 27 10.59 -30.77 13.36
C LYS A 27 9.65 -31.38 12.32
N GLU A 28 9.16 -30.60 11.35
CA GLU A 28 8.09 -31.07 10.45
C GLU A 28 8.48 -30.77 9.01
N THR A 29 8.78 -31.83 8.27
CA THR A 29 9.06 -31.76 6.85
C THR A 29 7.83 -31.30 6.08
N GLY A 30 7.99 -30.29 5.23
CA GLY A 30 6.91 -29.72 4.41
C GLY A 30 6.22 -28.49 4.99
N ARG A 31 6.56 -28.06 6.22
CA ARG A 31 6.14 -26.77 6.78
C ARG A 31 7.30 -25.78 6.76
N GLY A 32 7.03 -24.55 6.33
CA GLY A 32 7.98 -23.43 6.35
C GLY A 32 7.39 -22.25 7.12
N LEU A 33 8.21 -21.61 7.93
CA LEU A 33 7.89 -20.34 8.58
C LEU A 33 8.36 -19.20 7.67
N PHE A 34 7.43 -18.36 7.27
CA PHE A 34 7.72 -17.18 6.48
C PHE A 34 7.68 -15.93 7.34
N ILE A 35 8.80 -15.23 7.40
CA ILE A 35 8.95 -14.00 8.17
C ILE A 35 9.26 -12.86 7.20
N SER A 36 8.45 -11.81 7.26
CA SER A 36 8.63 -10.58 6.51
C SER A 36 8.23 -9.40 7.39
N ASP A 37 8.99 -8.32 7.31
CA ASP A 37 8.66 -7.06 7.97
C ASP A 37 7.67 -6.28 7.08
N PHE A 38 6.38 -6.58 7.26
CA PHE A 38 5.32 -5.95 6.48
C PHE A 38 5.28 -4.42 6.63
N PRO A 39 5.41 -3.83 7.84
CA PRO A 39 5.51 -2.38 7.98
C PRO A 39 6.67 -1.77 7.19
N HIS A 40 7.83 -2.42 7.12
CA HIS A 40 8.93 -1.97 6.29
C HIS A 40 8.66 -2.12 4.78
N LEU A 41 7.88 -3.11 4.36
CA LEU A 41 7.43 -3.22 2.98
C LEU A 41 6.58 -2.00 2.58
N VAL A 42 5.57 -1.63 3.38
CA VAL A 42 4.72 -0.47 3.11
C VAL A 42 5.55 0.83 3.01
N LYS A 43 6.55 0.96 3.89
CA LYS A 43 7.53 2.07 3.83
C LYS A 43 8.36 2.05 2.55
N CYS A 44 8.82 0.88 2.09
CA CYS A 44 9.55 0.75 0.83
C CYS A 44 8.68 1.21 -0.36
N VAL A 45 7.41 0.77 -0.40
CA VAL A 45 6.45 1.20 -1.43
C VAL A 45 6.23 2.71 -1.40
N GLN A 46 6.05 3.33 -0.23
CA GLN A 46 5.99 4.79 -0.14
C GLN A 46 7.27 5.44 -0.69
N ASN A 47 8.45 4.98 -0.25
CA ASN A 47 9.71 5.59 -0.64
C ASN A 47 9.96 5.50 -2.14
N GLY A 48 9.61 4.38 -2.78
CA GLY A 48 9.80 4.21 -4.21
C GLY A 48 8.78 4.98 -5.07
N LEU A 49 7.55 5.18 -4.58
CA LEU A 49 6.59 6.11 -5.21
C LEU A 49 7.18 7.53 -5.21
N PHE A 50 7.76 7.93 -4.09
CA PHE A 50 8.39 9.25 -3.94
C PHE A 50 9.61 9.47 -4.82
N SER A 51 10.36 8.41 -5.14
CA SER A 51 11.53 8.51 -6.03
C SER A 51 11.19 8.29 -7.51
N GLY A 52 9.93 7.98 -7.85
CA GLY A 52 9.54 7.64 -9.22
C GLY A 52 10.23 6.36 -9.74
N THR A 53 10.64 5.47 -8.82
CA THR A 53 11.43 4.28 -9.16
C THR A 53 10.57 3.05 -9.45
N TYR A 54 9.25 3.16 -9.35
CA TYR A 54 8.34 2.06 -9.66
C TYR A 54 7.74 2.24 -11.05
N ASP A 55 8.08 1.33 -11.96
CA ASP A 55 7.25 1.09 -13.14
C ASP A 55 6.04 0.29 -12.70
N THR A 56 4.95 1.00 -12.39
CA THR A 56 3.64 0.37 -12.21
C THR A 56 3.00 0.15 -13.58
N PRO A 57 2.24 -0.95 -13.78
CA PRO A 57 1.56 -1.20 -15.05
C PRO A 57 0.62 -0.07 -15.51
N GLU A 58 0.12 0.74 -14.57
CA GLU A 58 -0.92 1.73 -14.81
C GLU A 58 -0.46 3.20 -14.66
N ASP A 59 0.83 3.53 -14.78
CA ASP A 59 1.33 4.93 -14.66
C ASP A 59 0.85 5.65 -13.38
N VAL A 60 1.08 5.05 -12.21
CA VAL A 60 0.73 5.61 -10.90
C VAL A 60 1.58 6.85 -10.61
N ASP A 61 0.94 8.00 -10.49
CA ASP A 61 1.60 9.26 -10.13
C ASP A 61 1.26 9.70 -8.69
N PHE A 62 2.31 9.97 -7.91
CA PHE A 62 2.19 10.51 -6.55
C PHE A 62 1.72 11.97 -6.55
N GLU A 63 1.96 12.72 -7.62
CA GLU A 63 1.58 14.13 -7.73
C GLU A 63 0.06 14.33 -7.68
N HIS A 64 -0.74 13.31 -8.04
CA HIS A 64 -2.18 13.30 -7.81
C HIS A 64 -2.52 13.49 -6.32
N ILE A 65 -1.86 12.73 -5.43
CA ILE A 65 -2.07 12.80 -3.99
C ILE A 65 -1.53 14.13 -3.43
N ARG A 66 -0.37 14.60 -3.93
CA ARG A 66 0.22 15.88 -3.51
C ARG A 66 -0.69 17.05 -3.83
N THR A 67 -1.21 17.08 -5.05
CA THR A 67 -2.11 18.14 -5.53
C THR A 67 -3.35 18.20 -4.66
N GLU A 68 -3.99 17.04 -4.45
CA GLU A 68 -5.21 16.97 -3.65
C GLU A 68 -4.97 17.38 -2.19
N HIS A 69 -3.85 16.98 -1.59
CA HIS A 69 -3.49 17.43 -0.24
C HIS A 69 -3.28 18.94 -0.17
N ASN A 70 -2.66 19.56 -1.18
CA ASN A 70 -2.45 21.00 -1.19
C ASN A 70 -3.77 21.76 -1.27
N GLU A 71 -4.72 21.26 -2.05
CA GLU A 71 -6.06 21.82 -2.14
C GLU A 71 -6.85 21.62 -0.85
N ASP A 72 -6.91 20.41 -0.31
CA ASP A 72 -7.59 20.10 0.96
C ASP A 72 -6.98 20.87 2.14
N LYS A 73 -5.66 21.07 2.14
CA LYS A 73 -4.98 21.91 3.13
C LYS A 73 -5.49 23.35 3.12
N SER A 74 -5.79 23.88 1.94
CA SER A 74 -6.27 25.25 1.73
C SER A 74 -7.79 25.41 1.94
N ALA A 75 -8.52 24.31 2.08
CA ALA A 75 -9.96 24.35 2.31
C ALA A 75 -10.30 25.04 3.64
N ALA A 76 -11.17 26.05 3.57
CA ALA A 76 -11.69 26.76 4.74
C ALA A 76 -12.76 25.96 5.51
N THR A 77 -13.28 24.90 4.89
CA THR A 77 -14.34 24.03 5.40
C THR A 77 -13.80 22.71 5.92
N LEU A 78 -14.67 21.72 6.09
CA LEU A 78 -14.30 20.35 6.48
C LEU A 78 -13.27 19.78 5.49
N LYS A 79 -12.17 19.25 6.05
CA LYS A 79 -11.09 18.61 5.30
C LYS A 79 -11.40 17.13 5.04
N VAL A 80 -11.12 16.68 3.82
CA VAL A 80 -11.29 15.29 3.39
C VAL A 80 -10.14 14.41 3.89
N MET A 81 -8.91 14.96 3.94
CA MET A 81 -7.70 14.24 4.33
C MET A 81 -7.04 14.81 5.60
N PRO A 82 -7.76 14.95 6.73
CA PRO A 82 -7.26 15.65 7.93
C PRO A 82 -6.05 14.98 8.59
N LYS A 83 -5.82 13.67 8.35
CA LYS A 83 -4.68 12.93 8.89
C LYS A 83 -3.42 13.05 8.04
N ILE A 84 -3.56 13.52 6.81
CA ILE A 84 -2.45 13.71 5.89
C ILE A 84 -1.88 15.09 6.13
N THR A 85 -0.56 15.15 6.26
CA THR A 85 0.15 16.39 6.61
C THR A 85 1.30 16.61 5.64
N ALA A 86 1.92 17.80 5.70
CA ALA A 86 3.09 18.12 4.88
C ALA A 86 4.24 17.11 5.05
N ALA A 87 4.39 16.49 6.23
CA ALA A 87 5.39 15.45 6.47
C ALA A 87 5.13 14.16 5.66
N HIS A 88 3.90 13.93 5.20
CA HIS A 88 3.56 12.81 4.32
C HIS A 88 3.82 13.10 2.85
N MET A 89 3.95 14.38 2.47
CA MET A 89 4.14 14.85 1.08
C MET A 89 5.58 15.22 0.76
N ASN A 90 6.38 15.55 1.77
CA ASN A 90 7.76 16.02 1.62
C ASN A 90 8.68 15.28 2.58
N LEU A 91 8.89 13.99 2.34
CA LEU A 91 9.70 13.14 3.22
C LEU A 91 11.18 13.56 3.19
N ASN A 92 11.66 14.08 4.32
CA ASN A 92 13.10 14.24 4.56
C ASN A 92 13.76 12.88 4.95
N ASN A 93 15.09 12.85 5.05
CA ASN A 93 15.84 11.62 5.36
C ASN A 93 15.39 10.93 6.67
N PHE A 94 15.00 11.69 7.70
CA PHE A 94 14.49 11.13 8.95
C PHE A 94 13.06 10.61 8.81
N GLU A 95 12.23 11.32 8.04
CA GLU A 95 10.84 10.94 7.78
C GLU A 95 10.73 9.70 6.88
N ARG A 96 11.65 9.52 5.92
CA ARG A 96 11.76 8.28 5.10
C ARG A 96 11.99 7.02 5.92
N MET A 97 12.46 7.15 7.17
CA MET A 97 12.65 6.04 8.09
C MET A 97 11.42 5.78 8.99
N LYS A 98 10.50 6.74 9.08
CA LYS A 98 9.31 6.68 9.92
C LYS A 98 8.20 5.86 9.25
N VAL A 99 8.15 4.59 9.60
CA VAL A 99 7.14 3.62 9.13
C VAL A 99 5.70 4.13 9.34
N ASN A 100 5.44 4.85 10.44
CA ASN A 100 4.11 5.38 10.74
C ASN A 100 3.62 6.46 9.75
N LEU A 101 4.50 7.08 8.97
CA LEU A 101 4.11 8.02 7.91
C LEU A 101 3.70 7.32 6.61
N ALA A 102 3.95 6.01 6.46
CA ALA A 102 3.61 5.28 5.24
C ALA A 102 2.14 4.85 5.22
N PHE A 103 1.63 4.36 6.35
CA PHE A 103 0.27 3.83 6.44
C PHE A 103 -0.84 4.85 6.12
N PRO A 104 -0.78 6.11 6.60
CA PRO A 104 -1.82 7.09 6.28
C PRO A 104 -1.97 7.36 4.78
N LEU A 105 -0.88 7.22 4.01
CA LEU A 105 -0.90 7.42 2.55
C LEU A 105 -1.80 6.40 1.83
N PHE A 106 -1.88 5.18 2.37
CA PHE A 106 -2.69 4.09 1.83
C PHE A 106 -3.98 3.92 2.63
N SER A 107 -4.74 5.00 2.79
CA SER A 107 -5.94 5.03 3.62
C SER A 107 -7.19 5.45 2.84
N LEU A 108 -8.36 5.11 3.38
CA LEU A 108 -9.65 5.52 2.83
C LEU A 108 -9.79 7.05 2.67
N GLN A 109 -9.13 7.85 3.51
CA GLN A 109 -9.20 9.31 3.39
C GLN A 109 -8.51 9.80 2.12
N VAL A 110 -7.38 9.18 1.75
CA VAL A 110 -6.68 9.50 0.50
C VAL A 110 -7.53 9.08 -0.71
N LEU A 111 -8.16 7.91 -0.66
CA LEU A 111 -9.10 7.48 -1.70
C LEU A 111 -10.28 8.45 -1.84
N GLN A 112 -10.86 8.89 -0.72
CA GLN A 112 -11.94 9.88 -0.73
C GLN A 112 -11.48 11.23 -1.28
N GLY A 113 -10.25 11.66 -0.97
CA GLY A 113 -9.66 12.87 -1.53
C GLY A 113 -9.56 12.79 -3.04
N LEU A 114 -8.94 11.72 -3.54
CA LEU A 114 -8.77 11.49 -4.98
C LEU A 114 -10.14 11.42 -5.70
N PHE A 115 -11.10 10.65 -5.16
CA PHE A 115 -12.43 10.49 -5.73
C PHE A 115 -13.28 11.77 -5.72
N TYR A 116 -13.25 12.54 -4.63
CA TYR A 116 -14.08 13.74 -4.50
C TYR A 116 -13.69 14.84 -5.51
N LYS A 117 -12.45 14.80 -6.00
CA LYS A 117 -11.88 15.82 -6.87
C LYS A 117 -11.53 15.36 -8.28
N SER A 118 -11.47 14.06 -8.54
CA SER A 118 -11.40 13.51 -9.91
C SER A 118 -12.60 13.95 -10.76
N GLU A 119 -13.78 14.09 -10.14
CA GLU A 119 -15.01 14.65 -10.75
C GLU A 119 -14.94 16.18 -11.06
N ILE A 120 -13.88 16.88 -10.62
CA ILE A 120 -13.71 18.35 -10.78
C ILE A 120 -12.49 18.70 -11.67
N MET A 121 -11.72 17.72 -12.16
CA MET A 121 -10.39 17.96 -12.74
C MET A 121 -10.40 18.86 -13.98
N LYS A 122 -9.77 20.03 -13.82
CA LYS A 122 -9.47 21.00 -14.89
C LYS A 122 -8.01 20.99 -15.36
N HIS A 123 -7.07 20.31 -14.71
CA HIS A 123 -5.63 20.55 -14.94
C HIS A 123 -4.65 19.36 -14.78
N GLY A 124 -5.08 18.09 -14.74
CA GLY A 124 -4.17 16.95 -14.50
C GLY A 124 -4.43 15.71 -15.36
N SER A 125 -3.51 14.75 -15.26
CA SER A 125 -3.66 13.36 -15.73
C SER A 125 -4.74 12.61 -14.95
N ASP A 126 -5.23 11.51 -15.50
CA ASP A 126 -6.26 10.68 -14.87
C ASP A 126 -5.76 10.12 -13.53
N PRO A 127 -6.45 10.38 -12.39
CA PRO A 127 -6.05 9.87 -11.08
C PRO A 127 -6.50 8.43 -10.85
N ALA A 128 -7.33 7.85 -11.74
CA ALA A 128 -7.88 6.51 -11.56
C ALA A 128 -6.82 5.43 -11.31
N PRO A 129 -5.64 5.42 -11.97
CA PRO A 129 -4.59 4.47 -11.63
C PRO A 129 -4.02 4.65 -10.22
N THR A 130 -3.82 5.90 -9.79
CA THR A 130 -3.37 6.18 -8.41
C THR A 130 -4.44 5.78 -7.40
N GLU A 131 -5.72 6.01 -7.68
CA GLU A 131 -6.84 5.54 -6.86
C GLU A 131 -6.84 4.01 -6.73
N ALA A 132 -6.74 3.31 -7.86
CA ALA A 132 -6.69 1.85 -7.90
C ALA A 132 -5.50 1.30 -7.10
N PHE A 133 -4.32 1.92 -7.24
CA PHE A 133 -3.12 1.55 -6.50
C PHE A 133 -3.27 1.77 -4.98
N VAL A 134 -3.78 2.93 -4.56
CA VAL A 134 -4.03 3.23 -3.14
C VAL A 134 -5.05 2.24 -2.57
N LEU A 135 -6.08 1.86 -3.33
CA LEU A 135 -7.08 0.88 -2.94
C LEU A 135 -6.47 -0.52 -2.79
N LEU A 136 -5.63 -0.92 -3.74
CA LEU A 136 -4.89 -2.18 -3.71
C LEU A 136 -4.02 -2.28 -2.45
N MET A 137 -3.25 -1.22 -2.16
CA MET A 137 -2.41 -1.15 -0.96
C MET A 137 -3.24 -1.14 0.33
N TRP A 138 -4.35 -0.42 0.38
CA TRP A 138 -5.24 -0.40 1.54
C TRP A 138 -5.84 -1.79 1.81
N LYS A 139 -6.32 -2.47 0.77
CA LYS A 139 -6.83 -3.85 0.82
C LYS A 139 -5.78 -4.84 1.30
N LEU A 140 -4.51 -4.64 0.93
CA LEU A 140 -3.37 -5.44 1.41
C LEU A 140 -3.06 -5.18 2.88
N ILE A 141 -3.03 -3.92 3.31
CA ILE A 141 -2.65 -3.52 4.67
C ILE A 141 -3.62 -4.06 5.72
N GLN A 142 -4.92 -4.03 5.45
CA GLN A 142 -5.94 -4.48 6.41
C GLN A 142 -5.68 -5.88 6.99
N PRO A 143 -5.62 -6.96 6.18
CA PRO A 143 -5.39 -8.30 6.72
C PRO A 143 -3.99 -8.48 7.31
N MET A 144 -3.00 -7.76 6.80
CA MET A 144 -1.60 -7.90 7.20
C MET A 144 -1.28 -7.19 8.52
N THR A 145 -2.14 -6.25 8.94
CA THR A 145 -2.03 -5.53 10.21
C THR A 145 -3.18 -5.82 11.19
N ALA A 146 -4.07 -6.75 10.82
CA ALA A 146 -5.20 -7.16 11.66
C ALA A 146 -4.72 -7.64 13.04
N ASN A 147 -5.22 -7.00 14.09
CA ASN A 147 -4.93 -7.35 15.47
C ASN A 147 -6.06 -8.16 16.14
N VAL A 148 -7.16 -8.38 15.42
CA VAL A 148 -8.26 -9.25 15.83
C VAL A 148 -8.39 -10.44 14.89
N PRO A 149 -8.62 -11.67 15.41
CA PRO A 149 -8.76 -12.85 14.57
C PRO A 149 -9.89 -12.75 13.55
N LEU A 150 -10.91 -11.92 13.77
CA LEU A 150 -12.02 -11.74 12.83
C LEU A 150 -11.56 -11.15 11.50
N GLU A 151 -10.63 -10.19 11.55
CA GLU A 151 -10.13 -9.40 10.41
C GLU A 151 -8.86 -10.00 9.77
N GLY A 152 -8.29 -11.03 10.39
CA GLY A 152 -7.12 -11.74 9.87
C GLY A 152 -7.42 -12.55 8.61
N LEU A 153 -6.35 -12.95 7.92
CA LEU A 153 -6.41 -13.76 6.70
C LEU A 153 -6.97 -15.16 7.01
N LYS A 154 -8.08 -15.53 6.37
CA LYS A 154 -8.74 -16.84 6.52
C LYS A 154 -9.09 -17.44 5.16
N PRO A 155 -9.11 -18.78 5.04
CA PRO A 155 -9.64 -19.43 3.84
C PRO A 155 -11.11 -19.04 3.60
N GLY A 156 -11.45 -18.71 2.36
CA GLY A 156 -12.77 -18.29 1.91
C GLY A 156 -13.16 -16.85 2.28
N SER A 157 -12.28 -16.06 2.89
CA SER A 157 -12.63 -14.70 3.33
C SER A 157 -12.40 -13.64 2.26
N THR A 158 -13.03 -12.48 2.41
CA THR A 158 -12.82 -11.31 1.53
C THR A 158 -11.35 -10.84 1.55
N GLN A 159 -10.68 -11.00 2.68
CA GLN A 159 -9.25 -10.71 2.79
C GLN A 159 -8.42 -11.63 1.90
N GLU A 160 -8.82 -12.91 1.74
CA GLU A 160 -8.15 -13.83 0.84
C GLU A 160 -8.27 -13.38 -0.62
N SER A 161 -9.44 -12.93 -1.06
CA SER A 161 -9.60 -12.38 -2.41
C SER A 161 -8.75 -11.14 -2.62
N HIS A 162 -8.68 -10.23 -1.63
CA HIS A 162 -7.81 -9.06 -1.72
C HIS A 162 -6.33 -9.42 -1.92
N ILE A 163 -5.83 -10.45 -1.24
CA ILE A 163 -4.45 -10.92 -1.43
C ILE A 163 -4.26 -11.54 -2.83
N LYS A 164 -5.27 -12.21 -3.38
CA LYS A 164 -5.24 -12.73 -4.76
C LYS A 164 -5.18 -11.59 -5.78
N ASP A 165 -5.99 -10.55 -5.61
CA ASP A 165 -5.96 -9.36 -6.48
C ASP A 165 -4.56 -8.72 -6.49
N VAL A 166 -3.93 -8.59 -5.31
CA VAL A 166 -2.55 -8.08 -5.18
C VAL A 166 -1.54 -8.98 -5.88
N LEU A 167 -1.68 -10.30 -5.75
CA LEU A 167 -0.81 -11.26 -6.43
C LEU A 167 -0.96 -11.19 -7.95
N GLU A 168 -2.18 -11.02 -8.45
CA GLU A 168 -2.43 -10.85 -9.88
C GLU A 168 -1.79 -9.56 -10.41
N TYR A 169 -1.97 -8.45 -9.70
CA TYR A 169 -1.29 -7.19 -10.01
C TYR A 169 0.24 -7.33 -10.02
N LEU A 170 0.82 -8.07 -9.07
CA LEU A 170 2.26 -8.37 -9.02
C LEU A 170 2.72 -9.39 -10.08
N ASN A 171 1.84 -9.98 -10.87
CA ASN A 171 2.22 -10.89 -11.96
C ASN A 171 2.09 -10.25 -13.35
N GLN A 172 1.56 -9.03 -13.41
CA GLN A 172 1.58 -8.17 -14.61
C GLN A 172 2.99 -7.56 -14.80
#